data_AF-A0A7C4KDN4-F1
#
_entry.id   AF-A0A7C4KDN4-F1
#
_cell.length_a   1.000
_cell.length_b   1.000
_cell.length_c   1.000
_cell.angle_alpha   90.00
_cell.angle_beta   90.00
_cell.angle_gamma   90.00
#
_symmetry.space_group_name_H-M   'P 1'
#
loop_
_entity.id
_entity.type
_entity.pdbx_description
1 polymer ?
#
loop_
_entity_poly.entity_id
_entity_poly.type
_entity_poly.pdbx_seq_one_letter_code
_entity_poly.pdbx_strand_id
1 'polypeptide(L)'
;MDIGSIFLILSLLILAGLYISRPLFEQRSAAVNRQEHEYSALLAEQDRILNTLQELDLDYALGKIPEAAYSLQRAALLQQGAQVLRSLDAYQAQPSAQTAEARLEAAIAARRAEGATRLASASASQAAPDDQLEILIASRRRERKEKAIGFCSQCGSPVQKSDQFCPKCGYKIISAN
;
A
#
# COMPACT_ATOMS: atom_id res chain seq x y z
N MET A 1 -28.81 13.17 -53.45
CA MET A 1 -28.27 12.44 -52.28
C MET A 1 -29.44 11.79 -51.59
N ASP A 2 -29.35 10.49 -51.32
CA ASP A 2 -30.43 9.77 -50.67
C ASP A 2 -30.70 10.35 -49.29
N ILE A 3 -31.97 10.55 -48.95
CA ILE A 3 -32.38 11.14 -47.67
C ILE A 3 -31.76 10.40 -46.48
N GLY A 4 -31.54 9.09 -46.61
CA GLY A 4 -30.89 8.26 -45.60
C GLY A 4 -29.43 8.63 -45.32
N SER A 5 -28.65 9.05 -46.31
CA SER A 5 -27.23 9.42 -46.09
C SER A 5 -27.11 10.74 -45.34
N ILE A 6 -28.05 11.67 -45.57
CA ILE A 6 -28.10 12.96 -44.88
C ILE A 6 -28.36 12.76 -43.37
N PHE A 7 -29.31 11.89 -43.00
CA PHE A 7 -29.58 11.58 -41.60
C PHE A 7 -28.41 10.87 -40.91
N LEU A 8 -27.68 10.00 -41.62
CA LEU A 8 -26.53 9.29 -41.06
C LEU A 8 -25.38 10.26 -40.74
N ILE A 9 -25.07 11.17 -41.67
CA ILE A 9 -24.04 12.19 -41.49
C ILE A 9 -24.42 13.13 -40.33
N LEU A 10 -25.67 13.57 -40.26
CA LEU A 10 -26.16 14.47 -39.21
C LEU A 10 -26.09 13.82 -37.81
N SER A 11 -26.47 12.55 -37.69
CA SER A 11 -26.36 11.79 -36.44
C SER A 11 -24.90 11.67 -35.96
N LEU A 12 -23.99 11.33 -36.88
CA LEU A 12 -22.56 11.25 -36.57
C LEU A 12 -21.99 12.61 -36.13
N LEU A 13 -22.38 13.69 -36.81
CA LEU A 13 -21.95 15.04 -36.48
C LEU A 13 -22.40 15.46 -35.07
N ILE A 14 -23.64 15.16 -34.70
CA ILE A 14 -24.17 15.47 -33.36
C ILE A 14 -23.42 14.67 -32.29
N LEU A 15 -23.17 13.37 -32.52
CA LEU A 15 -22.46 12.53 -31.57
C LEU A 15 -21.01 12.98 -31.38
N ALA A 16 -20.32 13.29 -32.48
CA ALA A 16 -18.97 13.84 -32.45
C ALA A 16 -18.94 15.21 -31.76
N GLY A 17 -19.93 16.08 -32.04
CA GLY A 17 -20.07 17.38 -31.40
C GLY A 17 -20.30 17.28 -29.88
N LEU A 18 -21.12 16.33 -29.42
CA LEU A 18 -21.33 16.05 -28.00
C LEU A 18 -20.06 15.51 -27.33
N TYR A 19 -19.33 14.62 -28.01
CA TYR A 19 -18.09 14.07 -27.49
C TYR A 19 -16.99 15.13 -27.36
N ILE A 20 -16.87 16.03 -28.35
CA ILE A 20 -15.90 17.13 -28.36
C ILE A 20 -16.28 18.26 -27.41
N SER A 21 -17.57 18.47 -27.15
CA SER A 21 -18.02 19.51 -26.21
C SER A 21 -17.96 19.10 -24.74
N ARG A 22 -17.92 17.79 -24.43
CA ARG A 22 -17.70 17.29 -23.05
C ARG A 22 -16.57 17.99 -22.28
N PRO A 23 -15.34 18.12 -22.80
CA PRO A 23 -14.24 18.74 -22.07
C PRO A 23 -14.49 20.21 -21.70
N LEU A 24 -15.37 20.92 -22.41
CA LEU A 24 -15.74 22.31 -22.09
C LEU A 24 -16.75 22.41 -20.93
N PHE A 25 -17.56 21.36 -20.72
CA PHE A 25 -18.49 21.25 -19.60
C PHE A 25 -17.86 20.61 -18.35
N GLU A 26 -16.70 19.96 -18.49
CA GLU A 26 -15.92 19.36 -17.41
C GLU A 26 -15.03 20.37 -16.64
N GLN A 27 -15.50 21.61 -16.43
CA GLN A 27 -14.82 22.67 -15.64
C GLN A 27 -14.47 22.23 -14.20
N ARG A 28 -15.04 21.13 -13.71
CA ARG A 28 -14.63 20.48 -12.46
C ARG A 28 -13.17 20.03 -12.46
N SER A 29 -12.61 19.62 -13.61
CA SER A 29 -11.20 19.21 -13.71
C SER A 29 -10.25 20.42 -13.62
N ALA A 30 -10.64 21.57 -14.16
CA ALA A 30 -9.87 22.81 -14.04
C ALA A 30 -9.80 23.32 -12.58
N ALA A 31 -10.87 23.14 -11.80
CA ALA A 31 -10.88 23.47 -10.39
C ALA A 31 -9.94 22.57 -9.55
N VAL A 32 -9.95 21.26 -9.81
CA VAL A 32 -9.02 20.31 -9.17
C VAL A 32 -7.57 20.63 -9.52
N ASN A 33 -7.30 20.92 -10.80
CA ASN A 33 -5.97 21.30 -11.27
C ASN A 33 -5.49 22.62 -10.60
N ARG A 34 -6.39 23.59 -10.39
CA ARG A 34 -6.06 24.83 -9.67
C ARG A 34 -5.69 24.56 -8.20
N GLN A 35 -6.44 23.70 -7.52
CA GLN A 35 -6.16 23.34 -6.13
C GLN A 35 -4.82 22.58 -5.99
N GLU A 36 -4.53 21.65 -6.90
CA GLU A 36 -3.24 20.94 -6.95
C GLU A 36 -2.07 21.90 -7.22
N HIS A 37 -2.25 22.87 -8.11
CA HIS A 37 -1.26 23.92 -8.37
C HIS A 37 -1.03 24.82 -7.15
N GLU A 38 -2.08 25.25 -6.46
CA GLU A 38 -1.99 26.05 -5.23
C GLU A 38 -1.26 25.27 -4.11
N TYR A 39 -1.59 23.99 -3.93
CA TYR A 39 -0.91 23.12 -2.97
C TYR A 39 0.58 22.93 -3.31
N SER A 40 0.89 22.67 -4.58
CA SER A 40 2.27 22.54 -5.06
C SER A 40 3.07 23.83 -4.87
N ALA A 41 2.44 24.99 -5.08
CA ALA A 41 3.06 26.28 -4.84
C ALA A 41 3.39 26.50 -3.36
N LEU A 42 2.49 26.10 -2.45
CA LEU A 42 2.75 26.18 -1.01
C LEU A 42 3.88 25.26 -0.55
N LEU A 43 3.99 24.05 -1.12
CA LEU A 43 5.12 23.16 -0.86
C LEU A 43 6.45 23.75 -1.34
N ALA A 44 6.47 24.33 -2.54
CA ALA A 44 7.66 25.00 -3.06
C ALA A 44 8.08 26.18 -2.17
N GLU A 45 7.12 26.92 -1.61
CA GLU A 45 7.39 28.02 -0.69
C GLU A 45 7.96 27.51 0.65
N GLN A 46 7.47 26.38 1.16
CA GLN A 46 8.04 25.73 2.34
C GLN A 46 9.52 25.37 2.10
N ASP A 47 9.82 24.68 1.01
CA ASP A 47 11.20 24.28 0.67
C ASP A 47 12.10 25.52 0.52
N ARG A 48 11.58 26.59 -0.08
CA ARG A 48 12.31 27.87 -0.19
C ARG A 48 12.68 28.42 1.19
N ILE A 49 11.74 28.46 2.13
CA ILE A 49 11.98 28.98 3.49
C ILE A 49 12.97 28.10 4.26
N LEU A 50 12.91 26.78 4.08
CA LEU A 50 13.86 25.87 4.73
C LEU A 50 15.29 26.07 4.21
N ASN A 51 15.45 26.22 2.89
CA ASN A 51 16.74 26.50 2.29
C ASN A 51 17.30 27.85 2.75
N THR A 52 16.49 28.90 2.84
CA THR A 52 16.96 30.22 3.31
C THR A 52 17.32 30.21 4.80
N LEU A 53 16.59 29.47 5.63
CA LEU A 53 16.97 29.25 7.04
C LEU A 53 18.31 28.53 7.15
N GLN A 54 18.51 27.48 6.35
CA GLN A 54 19.76 26.73 6.33
C GLN A 54 20.94 27.61 5.89
N GLU A 55 20.78 28.42 4.85
CA GLU A 55 21.79 29.39 4.39
C GLU A 55 22.12 30.41 5.48
N LEU A 56 21.10 30.96 6.17
CA LEU A 56 21.28 31.90 7.27
C LEU A 56 22.06 31.29 8.44
N ASP A 57 21.72 30.05 8.82
CA ASP A 57 22.43 29.31 9.87
C ASP A 57 23.89 29.04 9.48
N LEU A 58 24.15 28.73 8.21
CA LEU A 58 25.50 28.58 7.66
C LEU A 58 26.29 29.89 7.72
N ASP A 59 25.71 31.00 7.30
CA ASP A 59 26.38 32.30 7.31
C ASP A 59 26.72 32.76 8.73
N TYR A 60 25.86 32.46 9.72
CA TYR A 60 26.16 32.68 11.12
C TYR A 60 27.29 31.77 11.62
N ALA A 61 27.23 30.47 11.32
CA ALA A 61 28.27 29.51 11.71
C ALA A 61 29.65 29.87 11.11
N LEU A 62 29.67 30.46 9.92
CA LEU A 62 30.87 30.97 9.26
C LEU A 62 31.32 32.35 9.77
N GLY A 63 30.59 32.97 10.69
CA GLY A 63 30.90 34.28 11.27
C GLY A 63 30.72 35.45 10.31
N LYS A 64 29.98 35.28 9.20
CA LYS A 64 29.73 36.36 8.23
C LYS A 64 28.73 37.40 8.74
N ILE A 65 27.85 36.99 9.67
CA ILE A 65 26.79 37.84 10.22
C ILE A 65 26.86 37.93 11.74
N PRO A 66 26.58 39.11 12.33
CA PRO A 66 26.55 39.29 13.77
C PRO A 66 25.28 38.70 14.39
N GLU A 67 25.38 38.26 15.66
CA GLU A 67 24.30 37.56 16.39
C GLU A 67 22.98 38.36 16.47
N ALA A 68 23.06 39.68 16.64
CA ALA A 68 21.89 40.54 16.69
C ALA A 68 21.09 40.56 15.36
N ALA A 69 21.78 40.46 14.22
CA ALA A 69 21.13 40.40 12.91
C ALA A 69 20.56 39.00 12.63
N TYR A 70 21.31 37.96 12.98
CA TYR A 70 20.90 36.56 12.86
C TYR A 70 19.59 36.27 13.60
N SER A 71 19.49 36.65 14.87
CA SER A 71 18.31 36.34 15.69
C SER A 71 17.03 37.01 15.19
N LEU A 72 17.11 38.26 14.76
CA LEU A 72 16.00 38.99 14.14
C LEU A 72 15.53 38.33 12.83
N GLN A 73 16.46 38.02 11.94
CA GLN A 73 16.15 37.47 10.62
C GLN A 73 15.61 36.04 10.70
N ARG A 74 16.16 35.24 11.61
CA ARG A 74 15.69 33.87 11.89
C ARG A 74 14.27 33.87 12.46
N ALA A 75 13.97 34.77 13.39
CA ALA A 75 12.61 34.88 13.95
C ALA A 75 11.57 35.22 12.87
N ALA A 76 11.91 36.12 11.94
CA ALA A 76 11.02 36.48 10.82
C ALA A 76 10.78 35.29 9.87
N LEU A 77 11.83 34.55 9.50
CA LEU A 77 11.71 33.36 8.63
C LEU A 77 10.91 32.23 9.29
N LEU A 78 11.11 32.00 10.60
CA LEU A 78 10.32 31.02 11.35
C LEU A 78 8.83 31.39 11.41
N GLN A 79 8.51 32.67 11.59
CA GLN A 79 7.13 33.14 11.57
C GLN A 79 6.48 32.92 10.18
N GLN A 80 7.23 33.20 9.10
CA GLN A 80 6.77 32.95 7.72
C GLN A 80 6.53 31.45 7.48
N GLY A 81 7.49 30.60 7.86
CA GLY A 81 7.35 29.13 7.73
C GLY A 81 6.14 28.59 8.50
N ALA A 82 5.90 29.08 9.72
CA ALA A 82 4.73 28.70 10.51
C ALA A 82 3.40 29.15 9.88
N GLN A 83 3.39 30.20 9.06
CA GLN A 83 2.21 30.64 8.32
C GLN A 83 1.95 29.73 7.12
N VAL A 84 2.99 29.36 6.37
CA VAL A 84 2.89 28.44 5.23
C VAL A 84 2.42 27.05 5.68
N LEU A 85 2.97 26.53 6.79
CA LEU A 85 2.52 25.26 7.38
C LEU A 85 1.03 25.27 7.73
N ARG A 86 0.54 26.35 8.38
CA ARG A 86 -0.89 26.49 8.68
C ARG A 86 -1.77 26.50 7.43
N SER A 87 -1.30 27.09 6.33
CA SER A 87 -2.04 27.04 5.07
C SER A 87 -2.07 25.63 4.47
N LEU A 88 -0.96 24.89 4.52
CA LEU A 88 -0.91 23.49 4.06
C LEU A 88 -1.85 22.59 4.87
N ASP A 89 -1.88 22.75 6.20
CA ASP A 89 -2.80 22.01 7.08
C ASP A 89 -4.26 22.28 6.71
N ALA A 90 -4.60 23.53 6.36
CA ALA A 90 -5.95 23.89 5.92
C ALA A 90 -6.36 23.24 4.59
N TYR A 91 -5.41 23.05 3.66
CA TYR A 91 -5.67 22.32 2.40
C TYR A 91 -5.85 20.81 2.65
N GLN A 92 -5.06 20.21 3.53
CA GLN A 92 -5.21 18.80 3.89
C GLN A 92 -6.52 18.54 4.66
N ALA A 93 -6.98 19.49 5.47
CA ALA A 93 -8.24 19.39 6.20
C ALA A 93 -9.50 19.56 5.31
N GLN A 94 -9.36 19.84 4.01
CA GLN A 94 -10.52 20.05 3.14
C GLN A 94 -11.37 18.77 2.97
N PRO A 95 -12.71 18.90 2.93
CA PRO A 95 -13.65 17.77 2.92
C PRO A 95 -13.54 16.87 1.67
N SER A 96 -12.93 17.33 0.57
CA SER A 96 -12.71 16.51 -0.62
C SER A 96 -11.77 15.32 -0.33
N ALA A 97 -10.70 15.53 0.44
CA ALA A 97 -9.80 14.48 0.90
C ALA A 97 -10.53 13.50 1.84
N GLN A 98 -11.33 14.01 2.78
CA GLN A 98 -12.16 13.19 3.68
C GLN A 98 -13.19 12.36 2.90
N THR A 99 -13.78 12.88 1.82
CA THR A 99 -14.67 12.08 0.97
C THR A 99 -13.95 11.03 0.14
N ALA A 100 -12.70 11.27 -0.27
CA ALA A 100 -11.89 10.30 -1.01
C ALA A 100 -11.43 9.17 -0.09
N GLU A 101 -10.98 9.49 1.13
CA GLU A 101 -10.65 8.54 2.19
C GLU A 101 -11.87 7.70 2.57
N ALA A 102 -13.02 8.33 2.83
CA ALA A 102 -14.26 7.61 3.15
C ALA A 102 -14.73 6.69 2.00
N ARG A 103 -14.56 7.10 0.73
CA ARG A 103 -14.84 6.23 -0.43
C ARG A 103 -13.87 5.06 -0.52
N LEU A 104 -12.59 5.28 -0.23
CA LEU A 104 -11.58 4.24 -0.23
C LEU A 104 -11.83 3.24 0.89
N GLU A 105 -12.14 3.71 2.10
CA GLU A 105 -12.52 2.87 3.23
C GLU A 105 -13.78 2.05 2.94
N ALA A 106 -14.81 2.66 2.34
CA ALA A 106 -16.01 1.95 1.90
C ALA A 106 -15.68 0.88 0.84
N ALA A 107 -14.82 1.18 -0.12
CA ALA A 107 -14.39 0.21 -1.14
C ALA A 107 -13.58 -0.95 -0.54
N ILE A 108 -12.72 -0.68 0.44
CA ILE A 108 -11.96 -1.72 1.16
C ILE A 108 -12.92 -2.57 2.01
N ALA A 109 -13.87 -1.96 2.71
CA ALA A 109 -14.88 -2.67 3.50
C ALA A 109 -15.74 -3.59 2.62
N ALA A 110 -16.17 -3.11 1.44
CA ALA A 110 -16.88 -3.92 0.46
C ALA A 110 -16.04 -5.12 -0.02
N ARG A 111 -14.76 -4.91 -0.37
CA ARG A 111 -13.86 -6.02 -0.75
C ARG A 111 -13.64 -7.02 0.38
N ARG A 112 -13.57 -6.57 1.64
CA ARG A 112 -13.45 -7.47 2.80
C ARG A 112 -14.73 -8.27 3.02
N ALA A 113 -15.90 -7.65 2.87
CA ALA A 113 -17.19 -8.34 2.97
C ALA A 113 -17.37 -9.38 1.85
N GLU A 114 -16.99 -9.04 0.61
CA GLU A 114 -16.97 -9.98 -0.50
C GLU A 114 -15.96 -11.11 -0.28
N GLY A 115 -14.77 -10.79 0.22
CA GLY A 115 -13.75 -11.78 0.58
C GLY A 115 -14.23 -12.74 1.67
N ALA A 116 -14.87 -12.22 2.73
CA ALA A 116 -15.46 -13.02 3.80
C ALA A 116 -16.61 -13.90 3.28
N THR A 117 -17.43 -13.39 2.35
CA THR A 117 -18.51 -14.15 1.73
C THR A 117 -17.94 -15.26 0.82
N ARG A 118 -16.88 -14.99 0.06
CA ARG A 118 -16.16 -15.98 -0.75
C ARG A 118 -15.46 -17.04 0.11
N LEU A 119 -14.86 -16.65 1.23
CA LEU A 119 -14.26 -17.57 2.19
C LEU A 119 -15.32 -18.45 2.84
N ALA A 120 -16.48 -17.89 3.23
CA ALA A 120 -17.61 -18.63 3.80
C ALA A 120 -18.28 -19.58 2.80
N SER A 121 -18.38 -19.20 1.52
CA SER A 121 -18.91 -20.07 0.46
C SER A 121 -17.90 -21.12 -0.02
N ALA A 122 -16.60 -20.82 0.07
CA ALA A 122 -15.54 -21.81 -0.16
C ALA A 122 -15.51 -22.89 0.95
N SER A 123 -15.63 -22.48 2.23
CA SER A 123 -15.66 -23.41 3.38
C SER A 123 -16.96 -24.21 3.50
N ALA A 124 -18.06 -23.77 2.89
CA ALA A 124 -19.28 -24.57 2.79
C ALA A 124 -19.20 -25.69 1.73
N SER A 125 -18.26 -25.62 0.77
CA SER A 125 -18.14 -26.59 -0.33
C SER A 125 -16.98 -27.60 -0.16
N GLN A 126 -16.12 -27.43 0.84
CA GLN A 126 -15.00 -28.33 1.11
C GLN A 126 -14.95 -28.60 2.61
N ALA A 127 -15.26 -29.85 3.02
CA ALA A 127 -14.80 -30.37 4.30
C ALA A 127 -13.31 -30.04 4.43
N ALA A 128 -12.93 -29.44 5.56
CA ALA A 128 -11.70 -28.68 5.71
C ALA A 128 -10.49 -29.37 5.06
N PRO A 129 -9.78 -28.73 4.11
CA PRO A 129 -8.62 -29.34 3.45
C PRO A 129 -7.52 -29.73 4.43
N ASP A 130 -7.50 -29.11 5.62
CA ASP A 130 -6.60 -29.46 6.71
C ASP A 130 -6.92 -30.86 7.29
N ASP A 131 -8.20 -31.19 7.50
CA ASP A 131 -8.63 -32.51 8.01
C ASP A 131 -8.26 -33.63 7.03
N GLN A 132 -8.44 -33.40 5.73
CA GLN A 132 -8.13 -34.41 4.70
C GLN A 132 -6.61 -34.62 4.57
N LEU A 133 -5.82 -33.55 4.68
CA LEU A 133 -4.36 -33.62 4.70
C LEU A 133 -3.86 -34.33 5.97
N GLU A 134 -4.43 -34.03 7.13
CA GLU A 134 -4.10 -34.69 8.39
C GLU A 134 -4.43 -36.18 8.36
N ILE A 135 -5.55 -36.58 7.76
CA ILE A 135 -5.91 -37.99 7.55
C ILE A 135 -4.87 -38.68 6.65
N LEU A 136 -4.43 -38.03 5.57
CA LEU A 136 -3.40 -38.56 4.66
C LEU A 136 -2.01 -38.66 5.32
N ILE A 137 -1.66 -37.71 6.21
CA ILE A 137 -0.42 -37.77 6.99
C ILE A 137 -0.49 -38.89 8.02
N ALA A 138 -1.64 -39.05 8.68
CA ALA A 138 -1.87 -40.10 9.67
C ALA A 138 -1.84 -41.49 9.05
N SER A 139 -2.44 -41.70 7.87
CA SER A 139 -2.40 -42.98 7.16
C SER A 139 -0.96 -43.36 6.79
N ARG A 140 -0.21 -42.43 6.19
CA ARG A 140 1.20 -42.64 5.83
C ARG A 140 2.08 -42.91 7.06
N ARG A 141 1.83 -42.25 8.20
CA ARG A 141 2.54 -42.52 9.46
C ARG A 141 2.23 -43.91 10.01
N ARG A 142 1.01 -44.43 9.82
CA ARG A 142 0.64 -45.79 10.24
C ARG A 142 1.31 -46.85 9.37
N GLU A 143 1.36 -46.64 8.05
CA GLU A 143 2.05 -47.54 7.12
C GLU A 143 3.54 -47.68 7.42
N ARG A 144 4.19 -46.61 7.90
CA ARG A 144 5.62 -46.60 8.24
C ARG A 144 5.94 -46.99 9.69
N LYS A 145 4.97 -47.41 10.51
CA LYS A 145 5.26 -47.91 11.87
C LYS A 145 5.87 -49.32 11.81
N GLU A 146 7.12 -49.41 11.35
CA GLU A 146 7.94 -50.61 11.45
C GLU A 146 8.42 -50.82 12.90
N LYS A 147 8.74 -52.07 13.25
CA LYS A 147 9.23 -52.45 14.57
C LYS A 147 10.61 -51.79 14.81
N ALA A 148 10.74 -51.04 15.91
CA ALA A 148 11.99 -50.38 16.25
C ALA A 148 13.10 -51.43 16.45
N ILE A 149 14.24 -51.23 15.78
CA ILE A 149 15.35 -52.19 15.80
C ILE A 149 16.43 -51.78 16.80
N GLY A 150 16.47 -50.51 17.20
CA GLY A 150 17.41 -50.02 18.20
C GLY A 150 17.08 -48.61 18.69
N PHE A 151 18.03 -48.03 19.44
CA PHE A 151 17.95 -46.68 19.99
C PHE A 151 19.05 -45.79 19.42
N CYS A 152 18.73 -44.51 19.22
CA CYS A 152 19.70 -43.50 18.80
C CYS A 152 20.76 -43.29 19.89
N SER A 153 22.04 -43.34 19.53
CA SER A 153 23.17 -43.16 20.45
C SER A 153 23.26 -41.76 21.08
N GLN A 154 22.71 -40.73 20.43
CA GLN A 154 22.81 -39.36 20.90
C GLN A 154 21.63 -38.89 21.75
N CYS A 155 20.42 -39.39 21.51
CA CYS A 155 19.21 -38.93 22.24
C CYS A 155 18.35 -40.05 22.84
N GLY A 156 18.73 -41.32 22.64
CA GLY A 156 18.06 -42.47 23.21
C GLY A 156 16.68 -42.78 22.64
N SER A 157 16.19 -42.09 21.60
CA SER A 157 14.89 -42.41 21.00
C SER A 157 14.93 -43.67 20.13
N PRO A 158 13.85 -44.46 20.07
CA PRO A 158 13.78 -45.62 19.20
C PRO A 158 13.90 -45.22 17.73
N VAL A 159 14.65 -45.99 16.94
CA VAL A 159 14.86 -45.78 15.51
C VAL A 159 14.45 -47.02 14.72
N GLN A 160 13.94 -46.82 13.50
CA GLN A 160 13.49 -47.89 12.61
C GLN A 160 14.60 -48.32 11.62
N LYS A 161 14.43 -49.47 10.97
CA LYS A 161 15.42 -50.01 10.00
C LYS A 161 15.64 -49.08 8.81
N SER A 162 14.57 -48.43 8.38
CA SER A 162 14.51 -47.56 7.20
C SER A 162 14.91 -46.11 7.48
N ASP A 163 15.14 -45.75 8.75
CA ASP A 163 15.58 -44.42 9.14
C ASP A 163 17.08 -44.24 8.80
N GLN A 164 17.41 -43.16 8.10
CA GLN A 164 18.81 -42.76 7.82
C GLN A 164 19.28 -41.66 8.80
N PHE A 165 18.31 -40.99 9.43
CA PHE A 165 18.50 -39.96 10.46
C PHE A 165 17.48 -40.18 11.58
N CYS A 166 17.85 -39.86 12.82
CA CYS A 166 16.96 -39.95 13.96
C CYS A 166 15.79 -38.95 13.81
N PRO A 167 14.52 -39.39 13.89
CA PRO A 167 13.36 -38.50 13.71
C PRO A 167 13.18 -37.48 14.84
N LYS A 168 13.87 -37.67 15.98
CA LYS A 168 13.77 -36.77 17.15
C LYS A 168 14.90 -35.73 17.20
N CYS A 169 16.14 -36.13 16.93
CA CYS A 169 17.31 -35.24 17.06
C CYS A 169 18.03 -34.95 15.74
N GLY A 170 17.64 -35.56 14.62
CA GLY A 170 18.26 -35.36 13.31
C GLY A 170 19.64 -36.01 13.14
N TYR A 171 20.16 -36.71 14.16
CA TYR A 171 21.47 -37.36 14.08
C TYR A 171 21.48 -38.48 13.04
N LYS A 172 22.51 -38.50 12.20
CA LYS A 172 22.66 -39.54 11.16
C LYS A 172 22.92 -40.89 11.82
N ILE A 173 22.07 -41.87 11.54
CA ILE A 173 22.26 -43.23 12.02
C ILE A 173 22.93 -44.06 10.93
N ILE A 174 24.00 -44.75 11.31
CA ILE A 174 24.72 -45.65 10.42
C ILE A 174 23.99 -46.99 10.51
N SER A 175 23.04 -47.24 9.61
CA SER A 175 22.39 -48.54 9.51
C SER A 175 23.42 -49.55 9.00
N ALA A 176 23.86 -50.46 9.87
CA ALA A 176 24.61 -51.64 9.44
C ALA A 176 23.63 -52.54 8.67
N ASN A 177 23.97 -52.82 7.41
CA ASN A 177 23.23 -53.74 6.55
C ASN A 177 23.25 -55.16 7.13
#